data_AF-A0A4R4XV73-F1
#
_entry.id   AF-A0A4R4XV73-F1
#
_cell.length_a   1.000
_cell.length_b   1.000
_cell.length_c   1.000
_cell.angle_alpha   90.00
_cell.angle_beta   90.00
_cell.angle_gamma   90.00
#
_symmetry.space_group_name_H-M   'P 1'
#
loop_
_entity.id
_entity.type
_entity.pdbx_description
1 polymer ?
#
loop_
_entity_poly.entity_id
_entity_poly.type
_entity_poly.pdbx_seq_one_letter_code
_entity_poly.pdbx_strand_id
1 'polypeptide(L)' 'MEERRWVPDGPLDVGLALQPLRRGSGDPTWRLGADGAVWRTCRTPDGPSTLRVSVGGGAVHG' A
#
# COMPACT_ATOMS: atom_id res chain seq x y z
N MET A 1 -1.94 9.35 -12.83
CA MET A 1 -1.74 8.62 -11.57
C MET A 1 -0.72 9.43 -10.81
N GLU A 2 -1.14 10.15 -9.78
CA GLU A 2 -0.20 10.90 -8.95
C GLU A 2 0.48 9.89 -8.02
N GLU A 3 1.81 9.96 -7.97
CA GLU A 3 2.63 9.16 -7.06
C GLU A 3 3.19 10.10 -5.98
N ARG A 4 2.99 9.75 -4.72
CA ARG A 4 3.61 10.38 -3.57
C ARG A 4 4.78 9.53 -3.10
N ARG A 5 5.93 10.20 -2.91
CA ARG A 5 7.12 9.61 -2.29
C ARG A 5 7.30 10.11 -0.86
N TRP A 6 7.61 9.20 0.05
CA TRP A 6 7.89 9.50 1.45
C TRP A 6 9.07 8.66 1.96
N VAL A 7 9.92 9.25 2.81
CA VAL A 7 11.06 8.59 3.44
C VAL A 7 10.78 8.50 4.94
N PRO A 8 10.76 7.30 5.55
CA PRO A 8 10.60 7.15 6.98
C PRO A 8 11.84 7.62 7.74
N ASP A 9 11.65 8.20 8.92
CA ASP A 9 12.75 8.65 9.80
C ASP A 9 13.48 7.48 10.48
N GLY A 10 12.96 6.25 10.35
CA GLY A 10 13.53 5.04 10.93
C GLY A 10 13.06 3.76 10.23
N PRO A 11 13.43 2.58 10.74
CA PRO A 11 13.02 1.31 10.15
C PRO A 11 11.50 1.18 10.09
N LEU A 12 10.97 0.87 8.92
CA LEU A 12 9.54 0.63 8.70
C LEU A 12 9.35 -0.63 7.85
N ASP A 13 8.62 -1.59 8.41
CA ASP A 13 8.04 -2.68 7.62
C ASP A 13 6.64 -2.24 7.12
N VAL A 14 6.58 -1.83 5.86
CA VAL A 14 5.35 -1.38 5.21
C VAL A 14 4.32 -2.51 5.13
N GLY A 15 4.75 -3.75 4.91
CA GLY A 15 3.85 -4.90 4.84
C GLY A 15 3.15 -5.14 6.17
N LEU A 16 3.91 -5.09 7.27
CA LEU A 16 3.39 -5.22 8.62
C LEU A 16 2.49 -4.05 9.01
N ALA A 17 2.88 -2.82 8.68
CA ALA A 17 2.08 -1.62 8.97
C ALA A 17 0.73 -1.62 8.23
N LEU A 18 0.70 -2.18 7.03
CA LEU A 18 -0.48 -2.22 6.17
C LEU A 18 -1.39 -3.43 6.46
N GLN A 19 -0.85 -4.54 6.99
CA GLN A 19 -1.60 -5.77 7.26
C GLN A 19 -2.95 -5.57 7.99
N PRO A 20 -3.09 -4.71 9.03
CA PRO A 20 -4.36 -4.53 9.73
C PRO A 20 -5.52 -4.01 8.86
N LEU A 21 -5.22 -3.46 7.68
CA LEU A 21 -6.23 -2.98 6.73
C LEU A 21 -6.87 -4.10 5.89
N ARG A 22 -6.29 -5.31 5.89
CA ARG A 22 -6.81 -6.49 5.19
C ARG A 22 -7.92 -7.16 6.00
N ARG A 23 -9.09 -7.37 5.39
CA ARG A 23 -10.26 -8.04 6.00
C ARG A 23 -10.21 -9.56 5.82
N GLY A 24 -9.18 -10.18 6.39
CA GLY A 24 -9.00 -11.63 6.35
C GLY A 24 -8.30 -12.16 5.10
N SER A 25 -8.07 -13.48 5.07
CA SER A 25 -7.19 -14.08 4.06
C SER A 25 -7.73 -13.96 2.62
N GLY A 26 -9.04 -13.97 2.44
CA GLY A 26 -9.72 -13.88 1.14
C GLY A 26 -10.13 -12.47 0.71
N ASP A 27 -9.64 -11.41 1.36
CA ASP A 27 -10.04 -10.04 1.04
C ASP A 27 -9.77 -9.69 -0.43
N PRO A 28 -10.80 -9.50 -1.29
CA PRO A 28 -10.61 -9.20 -2.70
C PRO A 28 -10.12 -7.75 -2.92
N THR A 29 -10.22 -6.91 -1.89
CA THR A 29 -9.78 -5.50 -1.92
C THR A 29 -8.31 -5.35 -1.53
N TRP A 30 -7.59 -6.46 -1.29
CA TRP A 30 -6.20 -6.48 -0.84
C TRP A 30 -5.36 -7.50 -1.60
N ARG A 31 -4.18 -7.11 -2.10
CA ARG A 31 -3.22 -8.05 -2.70
C ARG A 31 -1.79 -7.67 -2.36
N LEU A 32 -0.95 -8.67 -2.05
CA LEU A 32 0.51 -8.53 -2.06
C LEU A 32 1.02 -9.03 -3.41
N GLY A 33 1.65 -8.13 -4.18
CA GLY A 33 2.24 -8.43 -5.47
C GLY A 33 3.58 -9.18 -5.34
N ALA A 34 4.00 -9.83 -6.42
CA ALA A 34 5.29 -10.52 -6.47
C ALA A 34 6.49 -9.55 -6.36
N ASP A 35 6.28 -8.27 -6.68
CA ASP A 35 7.20 -7.17 -6.50
C ASP A 35 7.22 -6.63 -5.06
N GLY A 36 6.50 -7.27 -4.13
CA GLY A 36 6.36 -6.84 -2.74
C GLY A 36 5.43 -5.63 -2.55
N ALA A 37 4.80 -5.13 -3.62
CA ALA A 37 3.87 -4.01 -3.51
C ALA A 37 2.53 -4.45 -2.92
N VAL A 38 1.96 -3.62 -2.06
CA VAL A 38 0.62 -3.81 -1.52
C VAL A 38 -0.37 -3.05 -2.41
N TRP A 39 -1.36 -3.76 -2.92
CA TRP A 39 -2.48 -3.22 -3.66
C TRP A 39 -3.73 -3.22 -2.81
N ARG A 40 -4.43 -2.09 -2.78
CA ARG A 40 -5.67 -1.94 -2.05
C ARG A 40 -6.69 -1.12 -2.83
N THR A 41 -7.96 -1.52 -2.83
CA THR A 41 -9.04 -0.63 -3.27
C THR A 41 -9.67 0.14 -2.11
N CYS A 42 -9.96 1.41 -2.33
CA CYS A 42 -10.42 2.37 -1.34
C CYS A 42 -11.55 3.22 -1.91
N ARG A 43 -12.39 3.79 -1.03
CA ARG A 43 -13.30 4.88 -1.40
C ARG A 43 -12.65 6.20 -1.01
N THR A 44 -12.62 7.17 -1.91
CA THR A 44 -12.24 8.56 -1.66
C THR A 44 -13.46 9.46 -1.92
N PRO A 45 -13.44 10.75 -1.52
CA PRO A 45 -14.49 11.70 -1.88
C PRO A 45 -14.72 11.81 -3.40
N ASP A 46 -13.68 11.61 -4.20
CA ASP A 46 -13.72 11.68 -5.67
C ASP A 46 -14.16 10.37 -6.33
N GLY A 47 -14.36 9.30 -5.55
CA GLY A 47 -14.83 8.00 -6.04
C GLY A 47 -13.97 6.81 -5.60
N PRO A 48 -14.22 5.61 -6.16
CA PRO A 48 -13.38 4.44 -5.90
C PRO A 48 -12.00 4.62 -6.52
N SER A 49 -10.96 4.22 -5.77
CA SER A 49 -9.57 4.30 -6.22
C SER A 49 -8.80 3.03 -5.85
N THR A 50 -7.72 2.79 -6.59
CA THR A 50 -6.76 1.72 -6.32
C THR A 50 -5.45 2.37 -5.86
N LEU A 51 -5.03 2.03 -4.65
CA LEU A 51 -3.76 2.41 -4.05
C LEU A 51 -2.74 1.28 -4.27
N ARG A 52 -1.53 1.64 -4.71
CA ARG A 52 -0.39 0.74 -4.79
C ARG A 52 0.73 1.31 -3.91
N VAL A 53 1.06 0.63 -2.82
CA VAL A 53 2.19 1.01 -1.96
C VAL A 53 3.39 0.11 -2.26
N SER A 54 4.54 0.69 -2.61
CA SER A 54 5.78 -0.04 -2.84
C SER A 54 6.96 0.59 -2.12
N VAL A 55 7.98 -0.21 -1.79
CA VAL A 55 9.21 0.25 -1.14
C VAL A 55 10.39 0.07 -2.08
N GLY A 56 11.21 1.10 -2.23
CA GLY A 56 12.40 1.07 -3.07
C GLY A 56 13.34 2.23 -2.76
N GLY A 57 14.65 2.00 -2.80
CA GLY A 57 15.65 3.05 -2.59
C GLY A 57 15.50 3.81 -1.26
N GLY A 58 15.05 3.12 -0.20
CA GLY A 58 14.80 3.72 1.12
C GLY A 58 13.53 4.58 1.22
N ALA A 59 12.68 4.58 0.21
CA ALA A 59 11.45 5.35 0.17
C ALA A 59 10.22 4.47 -0.04
N VAL A 60 9.08 4.97 0.42
CA VAL A 60 7.74 4.45 0.15
C VAL A 60 7.10 5.28 -0.96
N HIS A 61 6.51 4.59 -1.93
CA HIS A 61 5.77 5.16 -3.05
C HIS A 61 4.30 4.76 -2.93
N GLY A 62 3.37 5.68 -3.19
CA GLY A 62 1.93 5.43 -3.09
C GLY A 62 1.08 6.40 -3.88
#